data_AF-A0AA36JGF7-F1
#
_entry.id   AF-A0AA36JGF7-F1
#
_cell.length_a   1.000
_cell.length_b   1.000
_cell.length_c   1.000
_cell.angle_alpha   90.00
_cell.angle_beta   90.00
_cell.angle_gamma   90.00
#
_symmetry.space_group_name_H-M   'P 1'
#
loop_
_entity.id
_entity.type
_entity.pdbx_description
1 polymer ?
#
loop_
_entity_poly.entity_id
_entity_poly.type
_entity_poly.pdbx_seq_one_letter_code
_entity_poly.pdbx_strand_id
1 'polypeptide(L)'
;MTAEFISQLRRYAEEAVNAARADLEVNLRRHTSQGPMVLDVALPGAAYFSVAAGGMADVLHFLRRFVQVDRFVGASGGACSLFLILANDKSLQPGRAGVCPDAEELIRSYLMYAESEGTGSLSRWWNASRQIFAGVSNFWERRYEELLQDERAWTAVRQRAFCAVSARPMRQNLFGSPSQSDDRFHCAADNYIMHSFTSHKEVVQSFVATGEATIKGFAMGIPISGEDWALAAAESGAAGAGSAARVKLPASFCDGGHPVTFNSALCPENAAERQRNFLLYYATWFENASDCLLCSPESIERLYKRGVDRTIACLLSPSLMSPAESGSDSKDKMIIIAPDADLDEELGKLGKPGILKGGTFVDLSRKELRPAKAR
;
A
#
# COMPACT_ATOMS: atom_id res chain seq x y z
N MET A 1 2.18 16.24 23.93
CA MET A 1 0.92 16.21 23.15
C MET A 1 0.90 15.02 22.19
N THR A 2 1.88 14.88 21.29
CA THR A 2 1.93 13.80 20.27
C THR A 2 1.87 12.38 20.87
N ALA A 3 2.71 12.05 21.86
CA ALA A 3 2.75 10.71 22.45
C ALA A 3 1.45 10.33 23.19
N GLU A 4 0.83 11.30 23.87
CA GLU A 4 -0.44 11.11 24.55
C GLU A 4 -1.58 10.87 23.55
N PHE A 5 -1.63 11.67 22.48
CA PHE A 5 -2.61 11.51 21.40
C PHE A 5 -2.50 10.14 20.72
N ILE A 6 -1.27 9.71 20.37
CA ILE A 6 -1.04 8.36 19.81
C ILE A 6 -1.52 7.29 20.80
N SER A 7 -1.18 7.43 22.09
CA SER A 7 -1.60 6.48 23.12
C SER A 7 -3.12 6.39 23.26
N GLN A 8 -3.83 7.52 23.14
CA GLN A 8 -5.29 7.56 23.17
C GLN A 8 -5.91 6.84 21.97
N LEU A 9 -5.38 7.06 20.76
CA LEU A 9 -5.86 6.35 19.56
C LEU A 9 -5.63 4.85 19.65
N ARG A 10 -4.44 4.42 20.05
CA ARG A 10 -4.13 2.99 20.20
C ARG A 10 -4.97 2.32 21.28
N ARG A 11 -5.23 3.03 22.38
CA ARG A 11 -6.15 2.55 23.44
C ARG A 11 -7.56 2.34 22.90
N TYR A 12 -8.07 3.26 22.07
CA TYR A 12 -9.37 3.09 21.41
C TYR A 12 -9.42 1.80 20.59
N ALA A 13 -8.39 1.52 19.77
CA ALA A 13 -8.31 0.28 19.00
C ALA A 13 -8.25 -0.97 19.89
N GLU A 14 -7.45 -0.94 20.95
CA GLU A 14 -7.33 -2.04 21.91
C GLU A 14 -8.67 -2.34 22.60
N GLU A 15 -9.34 -1.31 23.11
CA GLU A 15 -10.65 -1.41 23.76
C GLU A 15 -11.71 -1.97 22.81
N ALA A 16 -11.76 -1.46 21.57
CA ALA A 16 -12.68 -1.94 20.54
C ALA A 16 -12.44 -3.41 20.17
N VAL A 17 -11.18 -3.83 19.99
CA VAL A 17 -10.83 -5.24 19.73
C VAL A 17 -11.18 -6.12 20.92
N ASN A 18 -10.90 -5.68 22.15
CA ASN A 18 -11.22 -6.45 23.35
C ASN A 18 -12.73 -6.63 23.53
N ALA A 19 -13.53 -5.60 23.23
CA ALA A 19 -14.98 -5.69 23.26
C ALA A 19 -15.55 -6.71 22.27
N ALA A 20 -14.95 -6.84 21.08
CA ALA A 20 -15.40 -7.75 20.02
C ALA A 20 -14.64 -9.10 19.98
N ARG A 21 -13.70 -9.34 20.90
CA ARG A 21 -12.67 -10.40 20.77
C ARG A 21 -13.23 -11.80 20.58
N ALA A 22 -14.25 -12.16 21.37
CA ALA A 22 -14.84 -13.50 21.33
C ALA A 22 -15.49 -13.79 19.96
N ASP A 23 -16.26 -12.84 19.44
CA ASP A 23 -16.94 -12.98 18.15
C ASP A 23 -15.95 -12.98 16.98
N LEU A 24 -14.92 -12.12 17.05
CA LEU A 24 -13.82 -12.10 16.09
C LEU A 24 -13.10 -13.46 16.04
N GLU A 25 -12.78 -14.03 17.19
CA GLU A 25 -12.13 -15.34 17.28
C GLU A 25 -13.00 -16.46 16.70
N VAL A 26 -14.28 -16.48 17.04
CA VAL A 26 -15.23 -17.46 16.49
C VAL A 26 -15.34 -17.33 14.97
N ASN A 27 -15.46 -16.10 14.45
CA ASN A 27 -15.60 -15.91 13.00
C ASN A 27 -14.31 -16.27 12.27
N LEU A 28 -13.15 -15.78 12.72
CA LEU A 28 -11.85 -16.08 12.10
C LEU A 28 -11.58 -17.59 12.02
N ARG A 29 -11.89 -18.35 13.08
CA ARG A 29 -11.73 -19.82 13.10
C ARG A 29 -12.65 -20.56 12.12
N ARG A 30 -13.76 -19.95 11.68
CA ARG A 30 -14.60 -20.55 10.63
C ARG A 30 -13.95 -20.45 9.26
N HIS A 31 -13.09 -19.45 9.06
CA HIS A 31 -12.40 -19.23 7.79
C HIS A 31 -11.01 -19.88 7.74
N THR A 32 -10.44 -20.28 8.87
CA THR A 32 -9.14 -20.94 8.92
C THR A 32 -9.20 -22.31 9.61
N SER A 33 -8.77 -23.35 8.91
CA SER A 33 -8.87 -24.73 9.41
C SER A 33 -7.76 -25.10 10.39
N GLN A 34 -6.55 -24.55 10.26
CA GLN A 34 -5.38 -24.93 11.08
C GLN A 34 -4.36 -23.77 11.24
N GLY A 35 -4.74 -22.68 11.89
CA GLY A 35 -3.80 -21.61 12.26
C GLY A 35 -4.33 -20.19 12.06
N PRO A 36 -3.46 -19.18 12.21
CA PRO A 36 -3.84 -17.80 11.95
C PRO A 36 -4.14 -17.59 10.46
N MET A 37 -5.06 -16.68 10.17
CA MET A 37 -5.29 -16.15 8.83
C MET A 37 -4.06 -15.35 8.41
N VAL A 38 -3.39 -15.76 7.34
CA VAL A 38 -2.25 -15.03 6.78
C VAL A 38 -2.75 -14.10 5.68
N LEU A 39 -2.48 -12.80 5.83
CA LEU A 39 -2.93 -11.76 4.92
C LEU A 39 -1.82 -11.22 4.03
N ASP A 40 -2.15 -11.06 2.76
CA ASP A 40 -1.55 -10.07 1.88
C ASP A 40 -2.42 -8.82 1.90
N VAL A 41 -1.84 -7.64 2.14
CA VAL A 41 -2.61 -6.40 2.30
C VAL A 41 -2.41 -5.50 1.07
N ALA A 42 -3.51 -5.06 0.46
CA ALA A 42 -3.53 -4.13 -0.66
C ALA A 42 -4.17 -2.80 -0.27
N LEU A 43 -3.36 -1.73 -0.29
CA LEU A 43 -3.74 -0.36 0.05
C LEU A 43 -3.73 0.55 -1.20
N PRO A 44 -4.87 0.76 -1.87
CA PRO A 44 -4.97 1.69 -2.99
C PRO A 44 -4.71 3.13 -2.57
N GLY A 45 -4.48 4.00 -3.57
CA GLY A 45 -4.30 5.43 -3.35
C GLY A 45 -5.57 6.13 -2.90
N ALA A 46 -5.49 6.88 -1.79
CA ALA A 46 -6.57 7.72 -1.28
C ALA A 46 -6.06 9.00 -0.58
N ALA A 47 -4.85 9.45 -0.93
CA ALA A 47 -4.14 10.54 -0.23
C ALA A 47 -4.20 10.35 1.30
N TYR A 48 -4.50 11.41 2.06
CA TYR A 48 -4.53 11.37 3.52
C TYR A 48 -5.63 10.49 4.12
N PHE A 49 -6.65 10.08 3.34
CA PHE A 49 -7.59 9.07 3.85
C PHE A 49 -6.89 7.75 4.23
N SER A 50 -5.71 7.51 3.68
CA SER A 50 -4.89 6.34 3.97
C SER A 50 -4.44 6.25 5.42
N VAL A 51 -4.53 7.33 6.22
CA VAL A 51 -4.37 7.28 7.68
C VAL A 51 -5.27 6.22 8.34
N ALA A 52 -6.43 5.92 7.74
CA ALA A 52 -7.30 4.85 8.19
C ALA A 52 -6.63 3.45 8.16
N ALA A 53 -5.59 3.25 7.36
CA ALA A 53 -4.78 2.03 7.41
C ALA A 53 -4.03 1.87 8.74
N GLY A 54 -3.80 2.94 9.50
CA GLY A 54 -3.29 2.87 10.86
C GLY A 54 -4.25 2.15 11.81
N GLY A 55 -5.55 2.49 11.75
CA GLY A 55 -6.57 1.80 12.55
C GLY A 55 -6.67 0.31 12.20
N MET A 56 -6.56 -0.01 10.90
CA MET A 56 -6.46 -1.40 10.43
C MET A 56 -5.23 -2.10 11.02
N ALA A 57 -4.04 -1.49 10.93
CA ALA A 57 -2.80 -2.09 11.41
C ALA A 57 -2.86 -2.44 12.91
N ASP A 58 -3.37 -1.54 13.76
CA ASP A 58 -3.52 -1.82 15.19
C ASP A 58 -4.53 -2.94 15.48
N VAL A 59 -5.67 -2.99 14.77
CA VAL A 59 -6.62 -4.11 14.92
C VAL A 59 -5.94 -5.45 14.59
N LEU A 60 -5.23 -5.52 13.46
CA LEU A 60 -4.49 -6.72 13.06
C LEU A 60 -3.37 -7.06 14.06
N HIS A 61 -2.68 -6.05 14.60
CA HIS A 61 -1.65 -6.21 15.63
C HIS A 61 -2.21 -6.83 16.93
N PHE A 62 -3.35 -6.35 17.42
CA PHE A 62 -4.00 -6.88 18.62
C PHE A 62 -4.63 -8.26 18.42
N LEU A 63 -4.81 -8.68 17.16
CA LEU A 63 -5.28 -10.00 16.76
C LEU A 63 -4.15 -10.94 16.30
N ARG A 64 -2.87 -10.62 16.60
CA ARG A 64 -1.68 -11.38 16.17
C ARG A 64 -1.66 -12.90 16.40
N ARG A 65 -2.54 -13.42 17.26
CA ARG A 65 -2.72 -14.87 17.49
C ARG A 65 -3.60 -15.54 16.44
N PHE A 66 -4.47 -14.77 15.79
CA PHE A 66 -5.47 -15.22 14.82
C PHE A 66 -5.21 -14.66 13.43
N VAL A 67 -4.44 -13.58 13.31
CA VAL A 67 -4.11 -12.94 12.04
C VAL A 67 -2.62 -12.64 11.98
N GLN A 68 -2.03 -12.94 10.83
CA GLN A 68 -0.66 -12.57 10.47
C GLN A 68 -0.69 -11.80 9.16
N VAL A 69 0.32 -10.98 8.93
CA VAL A 69 0.49 -10.27 7.66
C VAL A 69 1.80 -10.68 7.04
N ASP A 70 1.79 -11.12 5.79
CA ASP A 70 2.99 -11.47 5.05
C ASP A 70 3.57 -10.21 4.40
N ARG A 71 2.81 -9.58 3.52
CA ARG A 71 3.28 -8.48 2.67
C ARG A 71 2.22 -7.42 2.46
N PHE A 72 2.71 -6.25 2.07
CA PHE A 72 1.89 -5.09 1.73
C PHE A 72 2.19 -4.66 0.31
N VAL A 73 1.15 -4.36 -0.45
CA VAL A 73 1.23 -3.62 -1.71
C VAL A 73 0.39 -2.36 -1.60
N GLY A 74 0.92 -1.24 -2.07
CA GLY A 74 0.15 0.00 -2.05
C GLY A 74 0.56 1.01 -3.10
N ALA A 75 -0.30 2.00 -3.28
CA ALA A 75 -0.13 3.12 -4.19
C ALA A 75 -0.47 4.44 -3.49
N SER A 76 0.15 5.55 -3.90
CA SER A 76 -0.11 6.91 -3.37
C SER A 76 -0.11 6.94 -1.84
N GLY A 77 -1.12 7.55 -1.22
CA GLY A 77 -1.27 7.53 0.25
C GLY A 77 -1.24 6.14 0.88
N GLY A 78 -1.74 5.11 0.18
CA GLY A 78 -1.69 3.72 0.64
C GLY A 78 -0.26 3.17 0.71
N ALA A 79 0.61 3.58 -0.21
CA ALA A 79 2.03 3.27 -0.18
C ALA A 79 2.76 4.01 0.95
N CYS A 80 2.43 5.28 1.21
CA CYS A 80 2.99 5.96 2.39
C CYS A 80 2.59 5.24 3.68
N SER A 81 1.30 4.93 3.83
CA SER A 81 0.78 4.27 5.02
C SER A 81 1.42 2.89 5.24
N LEU A 82 1.55 2.04 4.22
CA LEU A 82 2.25 0.76 4.40
C LEU A 82 3.73 0.92 4.72
N PHE A 83 4.41 1.93 4.16
CA PHE A 83 5.81 2.18 4.47
C PHE A 83 5.96 2.49 5.95
N LEU A 84 5.13 3.41 6.47
CA LEU A 84 5.18 3.84 7.87
C LEU A 84 4.79 2.71 8.83
N ILE A 85 3.83 1.86 8.45
CA ILE A 85 3.49 0.66 9.22
C ILE A 85 4.72 -0.28 9.27
N LEU A 86 5.32 -0.60 8.12
CA LEU A 86 6.47 -1.51 8.07
C LEU A 86 7.72 -0.94 8.73
N ALA A 87 7.93 0.37 8.69
CA ALA A 87 9.03 1.04 9.38
C ALA A 87 8.98 0.85 10.91
N ASN A 88 7.80 0.52 11.46
CA ASN A 88 7.63 0.21 12.88
C ASN A 88 7.70 -1.29 13.20
N ASP A 89 8.05 -2.15 12.23
CA ASP A 89 8.16 -3.58 12.45
C ASP A 89 9.38 -3.94 13.29
N LYS A 90 9.15 -4.15 14.59
CA LYS A 90 10.18 -4.59 15.54
C LYS A 90 10.32 -6.11 15.62
N SER A 91 9.49 -6.85 14.90
CA SER A 91 9.28 -8.30 15.09
C SER A 91 9.77 -9.16 13.93
N LEU A 92 10.35 -8.54 12.89
CA LEU A 92 10.65 -9.19 11.64
C LEU A 92 11.55 -10.42 11.81
N GLN A 93 11.06 -11.57 11.33
CA GLN A 93 11.88 -12.74 11.06
C GLN A 93 11.92 -13.00 9.55
N PRO A 94 13.10 -13.17 8.94
CA PRO A 94 13.21 -13.37 7.51
C PRO A 94 12.38 -14.56 7.00
N GLY A 95 11.60 -14.33 5.94
CA GLY A 95 10.94 -15.40 5.16
C GLY A 95 9.64 -15.95 5.75
N ARG A 96 9.08 -15.35 6.80
CA ARG A 96 7.81 -15.77 7.40
C ARG A 96 6.83 -14.61 7.55
N ALA A 97 5.54 -14.93 7.40
CA ALA A 97 4.49 -14.01 7.77
C ALA A 97 4.66 -13.59 9.24
N GLY A 98 4.55 -12.30 9.48
CA GLY A 98 4.84 -11.68 10.76
C GLY A 98 3.57 -11.25 11.47
N VAL A 99 3.77 -10.79 12.70
CA VAL A 99 2.78 -9.95 13.37
C VAL A 99 2.61 -8.66 12.54
N CYS A 100 1.38 -8.19 12.38
CA CYS A 100 1.18 -6.86 11.80
C CYS A 100 1.85 -5.81 12.71
N PRO A 101 2.73 -4.95 12.18
CA PRO A 101 3.28 -3.86 12.98
C PRO A 101 2.18 -2.93 13.48
N ASP A 102 2.41 -2.28 14.61
CA ASP A 102 1.46 -1.31 15.15
C ASP A 102 1.55 0.05 14.42
N ALA A 103 0.53 0.90 14.58
CA ALA A 103 0.40 2.12 13.78
C ALA A 103 1.15 3.35 14.34
N GLU A 104 1.96 3.19 15.38
CA GLU A 104 2.57 4.33 16.09
C GLU A 104 3.38 5.25 15.16
N GLU A 105 4.21 4.68 14.29
CA GLU A 105 5.06 5.46 13.38
C GLU A 105 4.24 6.14 12.27
N LEU A 106 3.18 5.49 11.79
CA LEU A 106 2.23 6.09 10.86
C LEU A 106 1.59 7.33 11.47
N ILE A 107 0.98 7.21 12.65
CA ILE A 107 0.28 8.33 13.31
C ILE A 107 1.27 9.46 13.61
N ARG A 108 2.46 9.13 14.12
CA ARG A 108 3.52 10.10 14.44
C ARG A 108 3.93 10.89 13.20
N SER A 109 4.20 10.21 12.09
CA SER A 109 4.64 10.85 10.85
C SER A 109 3.57 11.76 10.24
N TYR A 110 2.29 11.37 10.28
CA TYR A 110 1.20 12.24 9.84
C TYR A 110 0.98 13.45 10.76
N LEU A 111 1.18 13.32 12.08
CA LEU A 111 1.13 14.47 12.99
C LEU A 111 2.27 15.45 12.72
N MET A 112 3.50 14.94 12.53
CA MET A 112 4.65 15.76 12.14
C MET A 112 4.42 16.47 10.80
N TYR A 113 3.79 15.77 9.84
CA TYR A 113 3.41 16.36 8.57
C TYR A 113 2.39 17.48 8.76
N ALA A 114 1.31 17.24 9.51
CA ALA A 114 0.27 18.23 9.82
C ALA A 114 0.83 19.48 10.54
N GLU A 115 1.83 19.30 11.41
CA GLU A 115 2.56 20.39 12.06
C GLU A 115 3.40 21.18 11.04
N SER A 116 4.07 20.48 10.11
CA SER A 116 4.89 21.10 9.07
C SER A 116 4.09 21.95 8.08
N GLU A 117 2.80 21.63 7.88
CA GLU A 117 1.90 22.42 7.03
C GLU A 117 1.33 23.68 7.71
N GLY A 118 1.65 23.90 8.98
CA GLY A 118 1.28 25.08 9.74
C GLY A 118 -0.04 24.98 10.50
N THR A 119 -0.26 25.94 11.40
CA THR A 119 -1.47 26.05 12.22
C THR A 119 -2.51 26.95 11.53
N GLY A 120 -3.72 26.44 11.30
CA GLY A 120 -4.84 27.16 10.69
C GLY A 120 -5.21 26.73 9.26
N SER A 121 -6.47 26.93 8.86
CA SER A 121 -6.98 26.52 7.54
C SER A 121 -6.38 27.32 6.38
N LEU A 122 -6.16 28.62 6.58
CA LEU A 122 -5.57 29.52 5.57
C LEU A 122 -4.10 29.23 5.29
N SER A 123 -3.29 29.00 6.34
CA SER A 123 -1.87 28.66 6.20
C SER A 123 -1.70 27.28 5.56
N ARG A 124 -2.50 26.29 5.95
CA ARG A 124 -2.53 24.95 5.32
C ARG A 124 -2.97 25.01 3.87
N TRP A 125 -4.03 25.74 3.55
CA TRP A 125 -4.48 25.89 2.16
C TRP A 125 -3.45 26.62 1.31
N TRP A 126 -2.81 27.65 1.85
CA TRP A 126 -1.72 28.35 1.18
C TRP A 126 -0.49 27.46 0.99
N ASN A 127 -0.13 26.64 1.98
CA ASN A 127 0.98 25.69 1.89
C ASN A 127 0.68 24.55 0.93
N ALA A 128 -0.53 23.99 0.95
CA ALA A 128 -0.99 23.02 -0.05
C ALA A 128 -0.97 23.63 -1.45
N SER A 129 -1.49 24.86 -1.63
CA SER A 129 -1.41 25.59 -2.90
C SER A 129 0.02 25.91 -3.32
N ARG A 130 0.90 26.24 -2.37
CA ARG A 130 2.32 26.46 -2.64
C ARG A 130 3.02 25.16 -2.99
N GLN A 131 2.66 24.01 -2.41
CA GLN A 131 3.13 22.70 -2.86
C GLN A 131 2.69 22.40 -4.29
N ILE A 132 1.52 22.93 -4.71
CA ILE A 132 1.05 22.87 -6.10
C ILE A 132 1.95 23.67 -7.06
N PHE A 133 2.43 24.86 -6.66
CA PHE A 133 3.16 25.77 -7.56
C PHE A 133 4.70 25.80 -7.40
N ALA A 134 5.22 25.64 -6.19
CA ALA A 134 6.63 25.85 -5.84
C ALA A 134 7.46 24.56 -5.74
N GLY A 135 6.83 23.41 -5.97
CA GLY A 135 7.47 22.10 -5.80
C GLY A 135 7.41 21.64 -4.34
N VAL A 136 6.64 20.57 -4.13
CA VAL A 136 6.95 19.41 -3.29
C VAL A 136 7.60 19.71 -1.94
N SER A 137 6.81 19.56 -0.89
CA SER A 137 7.39 19.37 0.44
C SER A 137 8.31 18.14 0.40
N ASN A 138 9.61 18.33 0.66
CA ASN A 138 10.56 17.22 0.82
C ASN A 138 10.35 16.48 2.16
N PHE A 139 9.26 16.74 2.88
CA PHE A 139 8.98 16.11 4.17
C PHE A 139 8.99 14.59 4.05
N TRP A 140 8.20 14.02 3.14
CA TRP A 140 8.10 12.55 3.02
C TRP A 140 9.42 11.92 2.58
N GLU A 141 10.12 12.54 1.63
CA GLU A 141 11.45 12.09 1.20
C GLU A 141 12.41 12.01 2.39
N ARG A 142 12.54 13.10 3.17
CA ARG A 142 13.38 13.11 4.38
C ARG A 142 12.89 12.12 5.43
N ARG A 143 11.57 12.01 5.63
CA ARG A 143 11.00 11.11 6.64
C ARG A 143 11.32 9.66 6.32
N TYR A 144 11.22 9.26 5.06
CA TYR A 144 11.62 7.93 4.63
C TYR A 144 13.13 7.70 4.80
N GLU A 145 13.97 8.67 4.41
CA GLU A 145 15.42 8.59 4.59
C GLU A 145 15.83 8.42 6.07
N GLU A 146 15.19 9.17 6.96
CA GLU A 146 15.39 9.10 8.42
C GLU A 146 15.00 7.73 8.97
N LEU A 147 13.81 7.22 8.59
CA LEU A 147 13.30 5.95 9.09
C LEU A 147 14.13 4.76 8.60
N LEU A 148 14.65 4.82 7.38
CA LEU A 148 15.52 3.76 6.84
C LEU A 148 16.93 3.74 7.46
N GLN A 149 17.30 4.71 8.31
CA GLN A 149 18.53 4.57 9.11
C GLN A 149 18.43 3.46 10.16
N ASP A 150 17.21 3.03 10.52
CA ASP A 150 17.01 1.83 11.32
C ASP A 150 17.05 0.59 10.42
N GLU A 151 18.07 -0.25 10.62
CA GLU A 151 18.25 -1.52 9.89
C GLU A 151 17.03 -2.45 9.96
N ARG A 152 16.23 -2.39 11.04
CA ARG A 152 15.00 -3.18 11.16
C ARG A 152 13.93 -2.68 10.22
N ALA A 153 13.72 -1.37 10.19
CA ALA A 153 12.80 -0.71 9.26
C ALA A 153 13.22 -0.98 7.81
N TRP A 154 14.51 -0.83 7.50
CA TRP A 154 15.06 -1.17 6.19
C TRP A 154 14.78 -2.63 5.81
N THR A 155 15.08 -3.57 6.71
CA THR A 155 14.87 -5.00 6.44
C THR A 155 13.39 -5.30 6.23
N ALA A 156 12.50 -4.73 7.04
CA ALA A 156 11.05 -4.95 6.94
C ALA A 156 10.49 -4.39 5.63
N VAL A 157 10.83 -3.16 5.27
CA VAL A 157 10.40 -2.54 4.00
C VAL A 157 10.95 -3.32 2.82
N ARG A 158 12.24 -3.68 2.83
CA ARG A 158 12.88 -4.44 1.74
C ARG A 158 12.21 -5.79 1.50
N GLN A 159 11.81 -6.48 2.57
CA GLN A 159 11.27 -7.85 2.48
C GLN A 159 9.76 -7.90 2.22
N ARG A 160 9.00 -6.92 2.72
CA ARG A 160 7.54 -7.00 2.79
C ARG A 160 6.81 -5.92 2.00
N ALA A 161 7.49 -4.87 1.55
CA ALA A 161 6.86 -3.76 0.86
C ALA A 161 6.90 -3.92 -0.67
N PHE A 162 5.76 -3.68 -1.30
CA PHE A 162 5.59 -3.62 -2.74
C PHE A 162 4.96 -2.26 -3.09
N CYS A 163 5.72 -1.43 -3.80
CA CYS A 163 5.31 -0.06 -4.12
C CYS A 163 4.82 0.02 -5.56
N ALA A 164 3.54 0.34 -5.74
CA ALA A 164 2.95 0.52 -7.06
C ALA A 164 3.19 1.94 -7.57
N VAL A 165 3.78 2.06 -8.76
CA VAL A 165 4.06 3.33 -9.45
C VAL A 165 3.59 3.25 -10.90
N SER A 166 3.28 4.40 -11.49
CA SER A 166 2.95 4.53 -12.91
C SER A 166 4.17 5.00 -13.70
N ALA A 167 4.30 4.60 -14.96
CA ALA A 167 5.24 5.22 -15.90
C ALA A 167 4.64 6.40 -16.68
N ARG A 168 3.33 6.63 -16.56
CA ARG A 168 2.63 7.76 -17.18
C ARG A 168 2.08 8.71 -16.13
N PRO A 169 2.52 9.99 -16.12
CA PRO A 169 1.99 10.99 -15.19
C PRO A 169 0.48 11.09 -15.31
N MET A 170 -0.23 11.16 -14.18
CA MET A 170 -1.70 11.27 -14.18
C MET A 170 -2.19 12.47 -15.00
N ARG A 171 -1.42 13.57 -15.06
CA ARG A 171 -1.71 14.72 -15.93
C ARG A 171 -1.77 14.36 -17.42
N GLN A 172 -0.92 13.45 -17.90
CA GLN A 172 -0.96 12.97 -19.27
C GLN A 172 -2.18 12.06 -19.50
N ASN A 173 -2.57 11.25 -18.51
CA ASN A 173 -3.79 10.45 -18.59
C ASN A 173 -5.07 11.30 -18.58
N LEU A 174 -5.05 12.46 -17.90
CA LEU A 174 -6.21 13.36 -17.80
C LEU A 174 -6.31 14.38 -18.94
N PHE A 175 -5.18 14.84 -19.50
CA PHE A 175 -5.15 15.97 -20.44
C PHE A 175 -4.23 15.79 -21.66
N GLY A 176 -3.51 14.68 -21.77
CA GLY A 176 -2.53 14.42 -22.83
C GLY A 176 -3.04 13.45 -23.90
N SER A 177 -2.48 13.56 -25.11
CA SER A 177 -2.52 12.44 -26.06
C SER A 177 -1.58 11.32 -25.57
N PRO A 178 -1.82 10.04 -25.90
CA PRO A 178 -0.97 8.93 -25.49
C PRO A 178 0.50 9.22 -25.81
N SER A 179 1.42 9.06 -24.85
CA SER A 179 2.84 9.29 -25.11
C SER A 179 3.33 8.29 -26.17
N GLN A 180 3.87 8.80 -27.27
CA GLN A 180 4.70 8.03 -28.20
C GLN A 180 6.15 8.01 -27.66
N SER A 181 6.38 7.43 -26.48
CA SER A 181 7.77 7.22 -26.05
C SER A 181 8.38 6.09 -26.87
N ASP A 182 9.59 6.29 -27.41
CA ASP A 182 10.41 5.28 -28.09
C ASP A 182 10.94 4.18 -27.13
N ASP A 183 10.48 4.14 -25.88
CA ASP A 183 10.88 3.14 -24.89
C ASP A 183 10.23 1.78 -25.22
N ARG A 184 11.07 0.77 -25.49
CA ARG A 184 10.66 -0.52 -26.08
C ARG A 184 9.80 -1.42 -25.19
N PHE A 185 9.45 -1.00 -23.97
CA PHE A 185 8.62 -1.78 -23.05
C PHE A 185 7.57 -0.91 -22.36
N HIS A 186 6.32 -1.13 -22.77
CA HIS A 186 5.14 -0.66 -22.05
C HIS A 186 4.49 -1.88 -21.39
N CYS A 187 4.46 -1.91 -20.06
CA CYS A 187 3.63 -2.90 -19.37
C CYS A 187 2.14 -2.62 -19.62
N ALA A 188 1.30 -3.64 -19.46
CA ALA A 188 -0.14 -3.45 -19.49
C ALA A 188 -0.53 -2.40 -18.43
N ALA A 189 -1.16 -1.31 -18.88
CA ALA A 189 -1.61 -0.17 -18.08
C ALA A 189 -0.52 0.70 -17.41
N ASP A 190 0.75 0.63 -17.84
CA ASP A 190 1.86 1.44 -17.29
C ASP A 190 2.07 1.30 -15.76
N ASN A 191 1.58 0.22 -15.16
CA ASN A 191 1.66 -0.06 -13.73
C ASN A 191 2.87 -0.94 -13.38
N TYR A 192 3.72 -0.48 -12.49
CA TYR A 192 4.94 -1.16 -12.06
C TYR A 192 4.93 -1.35 -10.55
N ILE A 193 5.24 -2.55 -10.09
CA ILE A 193 5.27 -2.91 -8.67
C ILE A 193 6.72 -3.11 -8.26
N MET A 194 7.33 -2.08 -7.68
CA MET A 194 8.71 -2.07 -7.23
C MET A 194 8.84 -2.83 -5.91
N HIS A 195 9.77 -3.78 -5.83
CA HIS A 195 10.03 -4.55 -4.62
C HIS A 195 11.47 -5.09 -4.56
N SER A 196 11.81 -5.77 -3.46
CA SER A 196 13.14 -6.35 -3.22
C SER A 196 14.26 -5.32 -3.40
N PHE A 197 14.09 -4.12 -2.84
CA PHE A 197 15.00 -3.00 -3.04
C PHE A 197 16.45 -3.31 -2.65
N THR A 198 17.42 -2.70 -3.34
CA THR A 198 18.85 -2.93 -3.08
C THR A 198 19.51 -1.81 -2.29
N SER A 199 18.95 -0.59 -2.37
CA SER A 199 19.44 0.57 -1.64
C SER A 199 18.31 1.39 -1.01
N HIS A 200 18.64 2.16 0.03
CA HIS A 200 17.69 3.09 0.67
C HIS A 200 17.18 4.11 -0.34
N LYS A 201 18.06 4.58 -1.23
CA LYS A 201 17.74 5.56 -2.28
C LYS A 201 16.64 5.06 -3.22
N GLU A 202 16.72 3.80 -3.67
CA GLU A 202 15.69 3.19 -4.53
C GLU A 202 14.32 3.13 -3.83
N VAL A 203 14.31 2.75 -2.55
CA VAL A 203 13.08 2.75 -1.74
C VAL A 203 12.50 4.15 -1.69
N VAL A 204 13.28 5.12 -1.22
CA VAL A 204 12.82 6.51 -1.05
C VAL A 204 12.27 7.04 -2.37
N GLN A 205 13.01 6.89 -3.47
CA GLN A 205 12.55 7.36 -4.78
C GLN A 205 11.25 6.68 -5.21
N SER A 206 11.08 5.38 -4.95
CA SER A 206 9.85 4.66 -5.31
C SER A 206 8.64 5.14 -4.50
N PHE A 207 8.80 5.32 -3.18
CA PHE A 207 7.74 5.80 -2.29
C PHE A 207 7.44 7.30 -2.45
N VAL A 208 8.40 8.10 -2.91
CA VAL A 208 8.11 9.49 -3.32
C VAL A 208 7.45 9.51 -4.69
N ALA A 209 7.82 8.61 -5.61
CA ALA A 209 7.26 8.54 -6.96
C ALA A 209 5.77 8.22 -6.94
N THR A 210 5.34 7.28 -6.10
CA THR A 210 3.92 6.92 -5.94
C THR A 210 3.11 8.07 -5.31
N GLY A 211 3.75 9.09 -4.72
CA GLY A 211 3.22 10.45 -4.78
C GLY A 211 2.16 10.84 -3.76
N GLU A 212 2.20 10.33 -2.53
CA GLU A 212 1.42 10.99 -1.49
C GLU A 212 1.84 12.47 -1.38
N ALA A 213 0.92 13.37 -1.75
CA ALA A 213 1.02 14.81 -1.57
C ALA A 213 2.20 15.51 -2.24
N THR A 214 2.79 14.95 -3.30
CA THR A 214 3.81 15.67 -4.08
C THR A 214 3.38 15.84 -5.54
N ILE A 215 3.23 17.11 -5.97
CA ILE A 215 3.06 17.43 -7.39
C ILE A 215 4.21 16.89 -8.25
N LYS A 216 5.40 16.62 -7.68
CA LYS A 216 6.49 15.87 -8.35
C LYS A 216 6.01 14.53 -8.87
N GLY A 217 5.53 13.69 -7.94
CA GLY A 217 5.06 12.34 -8.24
C GLY A 217 3.86 12.41 -9.17
N PHE A 218 2.99 13.41 -9.01
CA PHE A 218 1.80 13.57 -9.84
C PHE A 218 2.08 14.08 -11.28
N ALA A 219 3.01 15.03 -11.46
CA ALA A 219 3.11 15.84 -12.68
C ALA A 219 4.45 15.76 -13.42
N MET A 220 5.57 15.49 -12.73
CA MET A 220 6.92 15.59 -13.33
C MET A 220 7.62 14.24 -13.47
N GLY A 221 7.15 13.21 -12.76
CA GLY A 221 7.86 11.94 -12.66
C GLY A 221 9.12 12.05 -11.80
N ILE A 222 9.55 10.93 -11.25
CA ILE A 222 10.72 10.79 -10.39
C ILE A 222 11.57 9.68 -10.97
N PRO A 223 12.85 9.95 -11.28
CA PRO A 223 13.77 8.89 -11.63
C PRO A 223 13.99 8.03 -10.40
N ILE A 224 13.63 6.75 -10.49
CA ILE A 224 14.11 5.75 -9.54
C ILE A 224 15.47 5.35 -10.11
N SER A 225 16.55 5.48 -9.35
CA SER A 225 17.89 5.19 -9.86
C SER A 225 18.26 3.77 -9.51
N GLY A 226 18.45 2.91 -10.51
CA GLY A 226 19.37 1.79 -10.39
C GLY A 226 20.37 1.85 -11.52
N GLU A 227 21.62 1.53 -11.21
CA GLU A 227 22.70 1.47 -12.21
C GLU A 227 22.30 0.50 -13.33
N ASP A 228 22.24 1.02 -14.56
CA ASP A 228 21.95 0.31 -15.81
C ASP A 228 20.93 -0.83 -15.65
N TRP A 229 19.65 -0.46 -15.60
CA TRP A 229 18.51 -1.40 -15.62
C TRP A 229 18.39 -2.13 -16.96
N ALA A 230 19.38 -2.94 -17.30
CA ALA A 230 19.25 -4.03 -18.24
C ALA A 230 18.59 -5.20 -17.50
N LEU A 231 17.26 -5.12 -17.32
CA LEU A 231 16.53 -6.16 -16.61
C LEU A 231 16.27 -7.35 -17.52
N ALA A 232 16.45 -8.55 -16.99
CA ALA A 232 16.03 -9.76 -17.69
C ALA A 232 14.50 -9.86 -17.59
N ALA A 233 13.81 -9.87 -18.74
CA ALA A 233 12.42 -10.31 -18.77
C ALA A 233 12.41 -11.81 -18.45
N ALA A 234 11.75 -12.21 -17.36
CA ALA A 234 11.59 -13.63 -17.07
C ALA A 234 10.83 -14.28 -18.23
N GLU A 235 11.47 -15.22 -18.94
CA GLU A 235 10.93 -15.84 -20.14
C GLU A 235 9.50 -16.32 -19.89
N SER A 236 8.57 -15.81 -20.68
CA SER A 236 7.17 -16.23 -20.68
C SER A 236 7.03 -17.60 -21.34
N GLY A 237 7.64 -18.64 -20.78
CA GLY A 237 7.39 -20.06 -21.12
C GLY A 237 7.52 -20.47 -22.59
N ALA A 238 8.08 -19.64 -23.46
CA ALA A 238 8.29 -19.98 -24.86
C ALA A 238 9.66 -20.65 -24.98
N ALA A 239 9.65 -21.99 -25.01
CA ALA A 239 10.82 -22.79 -25.32
C ALA A 239 11.38 -22.39 -26.70
N GLY A 240 12.46 -21.60 -26.69
CA GLY A 240 13.12 -21.13 -27.90
C GLY A 240 14.30 -20.24 -27.54
N ALA A 241 15.49 -20.84 -27.47
CA ALA A 241 16.74 -20.20 -27.06
C ALA A 241 17.05 -18.90 -27.81
N GLY A 242 17.50 -17.87 -27.08
CA GLY A 242 18.24 -16.74 -27.63
C GLY A 242 18.14 -15.47 -26.80
N SER A 243 19.10 -15.26 -25.89
CA SER A 243 19.35 -14.00 -25.15
C SER A 243 18.11 -13.37 -24.50
N ALA A 244 17.92 -13.54 -23.19
CA ALA A 244 16.95 -12.78 -22.40
C ALA A 244 16.96 -11.31 -22.84
N ALA A 245 15.89 -10.87 -23.49
CA ALA A 245 15.82 -9.52 -24.04
C ALA A 245 15.97 -8.55 -22.87
N ARG A 246 17.04 -7.76 -22.90
CA ARG A 246 17.27 -6.71 -21.89
C ARG A 246 16.20 -5.66 -22.09
N VAL A 247 15.29 -5.57 -21.14
CA VAL A 247 14.23 -4.58 -21.13
C VAL A 247 14.73 -3.34 -20.39
N LYS A 248 14.64 -2.19 -21.05
CA LYS A 248 14.89 -0.90 -20.43
C LYS A 248 13.59 -0.42 -19.78
N LEU A 249 13.65 -0.09 -18.49
CA LEU A 249 12.55 0.56 -17.78
C LEU A 249 12.37 2.03 -18.21
N PRO A 250 11.18 2.60 -18.01
CA PRO A 250 10.93 4.04 -18.15
C PRO A 250 11.94 4.88 -17.36
N ALA A 251 12.31 6.04 -17.90
CA ALA A 251 13.29 6.95 -17.27
C ALA A 251 12.80 7.57 -15.95
N SER A 252 11.49 7.61 -15.74
CA SER A 252 10.87 8.20 -14.55
C SER A 252 9.51 7.58 -14.26
N PHE A 253 9.12 7.59 -12.99
CA PHE A 253 7.86 7.03 -12.49
C PHE A 253 7.07 8.06 -11.68
N CYS A 254 5.79 7.83 -11.51
CA CYS A 254 4.84 8.81 -10.99
C CYS A 254 3.69 8.15 -10.23
N ASP A 255 2.83 8.97 -9.64
CA ASP A 255 1.56 8.55 -9.07
C ASP A 255 0.61 8.09 -10.19
N GLY A 256 -0.36 7.25 -9.83
CA GLY A 256 -1.30 6.59 -10.75
C GLY A 256 -1.07 5.09 -10.86
N GLY A 257 -0.08 4.55 -10.13
CA GLY A 257 0.03 3.11 -9.92
C GLY A 257 -1.18 2.59 -9.16
N HIS A 258 -1.43 1.28 -9.25
CA HIS A 258 -2.49 0.61 -8.51
C HIS A 258 -1.97 -0.71 -7.94
N PRO A 259 -2.42 -1.10 -6.73
CA PRO A 259 -2.00 -2.37 -6.15
C PRO A 259 -2.38 -3.53 -7.07
N VAL A 260 -1.56 -4.58 -7.07
CA VAL A 260 -1.78 -5.78 -7.86
C VAL A 260 -1.77 -6.98 -6.92
N THR A 261 -2.64 -7.94 -7.16
CA THR A 261 -2.62 -9.17 -6.36
C THR A 261 -1.34 -9.92 -6.57
N PHE A 262 -0.83 -10.50 -5.50
CA PHE A 262 0.34 -11.33 -5.57
C PHE A 262 0.01 -12.68 -6.19
N ASN A 263 0.18 -12.82 -7.50
CA ASN A 263 0.05 -14.12 -8.14
C ASN A 263 1.25 -15.01 -7.77
N SER A 264 1.03 -16.32 -7.78
CA SER A 264 2.01 -17.35 -7.40
C SER A 264 3.30 -17.35 -8.22
N ALA A 265 3.33 -16.68 -9.37
CA ALA A 265 4.52 -16.58 -10.23
C ALA A 265 5.67 -15.75 -9.63
N LEU A 266 5.40 -14.92 -8.62
CA LEU A 266 6.43 -14.05 -8.00
C LEU A 266 7.24 -14.74 -6.90
N CYS A 267 6.75 -15.87 -6.39
CA CYS A 267 7.43 -16.62 -5.35
C CYS A 267 7.68 -18.06 -5.82
N PRO A 268 8.65 -18.30 -6.72
CA PRO A 268 8.97 -19.66 -7.16
C PRO A 268 9.43 -20.54 -5.98
N GLU A 269 10.10 -19.94 -5.00
CA GLU A 269 10.38 -20.57 -3.70
C GLU A 269 9.12 -20.47 -2.82
N ASN A 270 8.58 -21.61 -2.41
CA ASN A 270 7.38 -21.76 -1.57
C ASN A 270 6.06 -21.25 -2.19
N ALA A 271 5.95 -21.28 -3.53
CA ALA A 271 4.75 -20.89 -4.27
C ALA A 271 3.47 -21.54 -3.74
N ALA A 272 3.54 -22.83 -3.37
CA ALA A 272 2.40 -23.61 -2.90
C ALA A 272 1.91 -23.20 -1.50
N GLU A 273 2.80 -22.73 -0.63
CA GLU A 273 2.43 -22.24 0.71
C GLU A 273 1.90 -20.80 0.63
N ARG A 274 2.57 -19.92 -0.11
CA ARG A 274 2.15 -18.52 -0.29
C ARG A 274 0.92 -18.35 -1.19
N GLN A 275 0.56 -19.37 -1.97
CA GLN A 275 -0.71 -19.44 -2.68
C GLN A 275 -1.94 -19.47 -1.77
N ARG A 276 -1.74 -19.60 -0.45
CA ARG A 276 -2.81 -19.76 0.54
C ARG A 276 -3.05 -18.50 1.39
N ASN A 277 -2.40 -17.39 1.08
CA ASN A 277 -2.65 -16.14 1.79
C ASN A 277 -4.00 -15.57 1.35
N PHE A 278 -4.79 -15.11 2.32
CA PHE A 278 -5.97 -14.30 2.05
C PHE A 278 -5.52 -12.90 1.59
N LEU A 279 -6.33 -12.25 0.76
CA LEU A 279 -6.07 -10.88 0.35
C LEU A 279 -6.99 -9.93 1.11
N LEU A 280 -6.43 -9.02 1.90
CA LEU A 280 -7.15 -7.87 2.45
C LEU A 280 -7.01 -6.69 1.48
N TYR A 281 -8.12 -6.23 0.90
CA TYR A 281 -8.17 -5.00 0.12
C TYR A 281 -8.95 -3.93 0.87
N TYR A 282 -8.36 -2.74 1.04
CA TYR A 282 -8.98 -1.64 1.78
C TYR A 282 -9.05 -0.34 0.96
N ALA A 283 -10.19 -0.09 0.31
CA ALA A 283 -10.48 1.20 -0.30
C ALA A 283 -10.89 2.21 0.79
N THR A 284 -9.99 3.11 1.15
CA THR A 284 -10.16 4.13 2.20
C THR A 284 -10.86 5.41 1.71
N TRP A 285 -11.63 5.39 0.62
CA TRP A 285 -12.21 6.64 0.10
C TRP A 285 -13.46 7.05 0.91
N PHE A 286 -13.37 8.09 1.73
CA PHE A 286 -14.49 8.52 2.58
C PHE A 286 -15.31 9.66 1.96
N GLU A 287 -16.51 9.90 2.50
CA GLU A 287 -17.44 10.93 1.99
C GLU A 287 -16.93 12.36 2.19
N ASN A 288 -16.21 12.61 3.29
CA ASN A 288 -15.70 13.93 3.60
C ASN A 288 -14.42 14.24 2.81
N ALA A 289 -14.60 14.84 1.62
CA ALA A 289 -13.50 15.17 0.72
C ALA A 289 -12.43 16.10 1.33
N SER A 290 -12.74 16.87 2.37
CA SER A 290 -11.73 17.72 3.03
C SER A 290 -10.60 16.90 3.64
N ASP A 291 -10.89 15.70 4.14
CA ASP A 291 -9.90 14.86 4.83
C ASP A 291 -8.95 14.18 3.84
N CYS A 292 -9.27 14.21 2.55
CA CYS A 292 -8.35 13.80 1.48
C CYS A 292 -7.27 14.87 1.21
N LEU A 293 -7.53 16.13 1.58
CA LEU A 293 -6.72 17.29 1.21
C LEU A 293 -6.05 18.00 2.40
N LEU A 294 -6.56 17.81 3.61
CA LEU A 294 -6.09 18.50 4.80
C LEU A 294 -5.66 17.48 5.87
N CYS A 295 -4.36 17.46 6.17
CA CYS A 295 -3.84 16.68 7.28
C CYS A 295 -3.91 17.52 8.57
N SER A 296 -4.70 17.07 9.54
CA SER A 296 -4.83 17.66 10.88
C SER A 296 -4.97 16.58 11.95
N PRO A 297 -4.65 16.87 13.23
CA PRO A 297 -4.90 15.93 14.32
C PRO A 297 -6.33 15.39 14.35
N GLU A 298 -7.33 16.24 14.11
CA GLU A 298 -8.75 15.86 14.12
C GLU A 298 -9.12 14.95 12.93
N SER A 299 -8.53 15.22 11.75
CA SER A 299 -8.69 14.32 10.60
C SER A 299 -8.00 12.98 10.84
N ILE A 300 -6.80 12.99 11.45
CA ILE A 300 -6.03 11.78 11.77
C ILE A 300 -6.82 10.92 12.74
N GLU A 301 -7.33 11.49 13.84
CA GLU A 301 -8.17 10.78 14.80
C GLU A 301 -9.39 10.15 14.14
N ARG A 302 -10.15 10.94 13.37
CA ARG A 302 -11.38 10.47 12.71
C ARG A 302 -11.09 9.34 11.72
N LEU A 303 -10.09 9.49 10.87
CA LEU A 303 -9.72 8.49 9.86
C LEU A 303 -9.17 7.23 10.51
N TYR A 304 -8.31 7.36 11.51
CA TYR A 304 -7.79 6.23 12.29
C TYR A 304 -8.93 5.43 12.93
N LYS A 305 -9.84 6.10 13.66
CA LYS A 305 -10.99 5.43 14.31
C LYS A 305 -11.88 4.73 13.28
N ARG A 306 -12.15 5.37 12.13
CA ARG A 306 -12.89 4.73 11.02
C ARG A 306 -12.16 3.50 10.49
N GLY A 307 -10.83 3.52 10.44
CA GLY A 307 -9.99 2.35 10.16
C GLY A 307 -10.21 1.19 11.12
N VAL A 308 -10.22 1.47 12.42
CA VAL A 308 -10.50 0.48 13.47
C VAL A 308 -11.89 -0.13 13.27
N ASP A 309 -12.91 0.72 13.19
CA ASP A 309 -14.31 0.28 13.11
C ASP A 309 -14.57 -0.53 11.83
N ARG A 310 -14.01 -0.08 10.70
CA ARG A 310 -14.15 -0.75 9.40
C ARG A 310 -13.49 -2.13 9.41
N THR A 311 -12.32 -2.25 10.05
CA THR A 311 -11.60 -3.53 10.18
C THR A 311 -12.35 -4.50 11.07
N ILE A 312 -12.83 -4.05 12.23
CA ILE A 312 -13.63 -4.90 13.13
C ILE A 312 -14.91 -5.35 12.44
N ALA A 313 -15.64 -4.44 11.79
CA ALA A 313 -16.86 -4.78 11.05
C ALA A 313 -16.60 -5.79 9.91
N CYS A 314 -15.47 -5.66 9.21
CA CYS A 314 -15.07 -6.61 8.18
C CYS A 314 -14.81 -8.00 8.77
N LEU A 315 -14.05 -8.08 9.86
CA LEU A 315 -13.68 -9.35 10.50
C LEU A 315 -14.84 -10.03 11.25
N LEU A 316 -15.85 -9.27 11.67
CA LEU A 316 -17.11 -9.81 12.23
C LEU A 316 -18.09 -10.26 11.15
N SER A 317 -17.96 -9.76 9.92
CA SER A 317 -18.86 -10.09 8.82
C SER A 317 -18.65 -11.55 8.37
N PRO A 318 -19.71 -12.36 8.20
CA PRO A 318 -19.58 -13.71 7.64
C PRO A 318 -19.02 -13.74 6.22
N SER A 319 -19.21 -12.67 5.45
CA SER A 319 -18.65 -12.51 4.10
C SER A 319 -17.26 -11.87 4.10
N LEU A 320 -16.70 -11.56 5.27
CA LEU A 320 -15.45 -10.82 5.44
C LEU A 320 -15.41 -9.53 4.60
N MET A 321 -16.54 -8.82 4.55
CA MET A 321 -16.70 -7.57 3.82
C MET A 321 -17.36 -6.52 4.72
N SER A 322 -16.89 -5.27 4.60
CA SER A 322 -17.48 -4.11 5.27
C SER A 322 -17.52 -2.87 4.37
N PRO A 323 -18.66 -2.16 4.30
CA PRO A 323 -19.96 -2.51 4.91
C PRO A 323 -20.53 -3.81 4.31
N ALA A 324 -21.25 -4.59 5.13
CA ALA A 324 -21.78 -5.90 4.72
C ALA A 324 -22.93 -5.80 3.70
N GLU A 325 -23.69 -4.71 3.75
CA GLU A 325 -24.77 -4.43 2.81
C GLU A 325 -24.28 -3.52 1.69
N SER A 326 -24.41 -4.01 0.45
CA SER A 326 -24.13 -3.31 -0.78
C SER A 326 -25.20 -2.26 -1.11
N GLY A 327 -25.40 -1.29 -0.22
CA GLY A 327 -25.84 0.02 -0.68
C GLY A 327 -24.72 0.55 -1.58
N SER A 328 -25.01 0.87 -2.85
CA SER A 328 -24.03 1.22 -3.87
C SER A 328 -23.15 2.44 -3.54
N ASP A 329 -23.46 3.17 -2.48
CA ASP A 329 -23.04 4.56 -2.32
C ASP A 329 -21.85 4.74 -1.36
N SER A 330 -21.56 3.75 -0.49
CA SER A 330 -20.38 3.85 0.39
C SER A 330 -19.11 3.69 -0.43
N LYS A 331 -18.32 4.77 -0.45
CA LYS A 331 -17.04 4.82 -1.18
C LYS A 331 -15.91 4.10 -0.44
N ASP A 332 -16.04 3.91 0.87
CA ASP A 332 -15.07 3.19 1.68
C ASP A 332 -15.47 1.73 1.89
N LYS A 333 -14.63 0.82 1.41
CA LYS A 333 -14.92 -0.61 1.45
C LYS A 333 -13.68 -1.41 1.84
N MET A 334 -13.88 -2.44 2.64
CA MET A 334 -12.88 -3.42 2.99
C MET A 334 -13.41 -4.82 2.68
N ILE A 335 -12.56 -5.66 2.10
CA ILE A 335 -12.88 -7.07 1.84
C ILE A 335 -11.66 -7.93 2.14
N ILE A 336 -11.88 -9.13 2.68
CA ILE A 336 -10.87 -10.19 2.77
C ILE A 336 -11.31 -11.33 1.85
N ILE A 337 -10.48 -11.60 0.84
CA ILE A 337 -10.75 -12.57 -0.22
C ILE A 337 -9.98 -13.85 0.07
N ALA A 338 -10.68 -14.98 0.03
CA ALA A 338 -10.08 -16.29 0.22
C ALA A 338 -9.12 -16.65 -0.93
N PRO A 339 -8.08 -17.46 -0.70
CA PRO A 339 -7.04 -17.72 -1.70
C PRO A 339 -7.56 -18.48 -2.94
N ASP A 340 -8.65 -19.22 -2.79
CA ASP A 340 -9.33 -20.03 -3.80
C ASP A 340 -10.56 -19.35 -4.42
N ALA A 341 -10.92 -18.15 -3.95
CA ALA A 341 -12.03 -17.39 -4.50
C ALA A 341 -11.69 -16.75 -5.86
N ASP A 342 -12.71 -16.51 -6.68
CA ASP A 342 -12.58 -15.71 -7.89
C ASP A 342 -12.39 -14.24 -7.51
N LEU A 343 -11.18 -13.73 -7.74
CA LEU A 343 -10.80 -12.37 -7.39
C LEU A 343 -11.69 -11.31 -8.07
N ASP A 344 -12.05 -11.51 -9.34
CA ASP A 344 -12.84 -10.52 -10.08
C ASP A 344 -14.29 -10.51 -9.62
N GLU A 345 -14.84 -11.68 -9.31
CA GLU A 345 -16.18 -11.78 -8.72
C GLU A 345 -16.22 -11.06 -7.37
N GLU A 346 -15.27 -11.33 -6.48
CA GLU A 346 -15.20 -10.73 -5.14
C GLU A 346 -14.95 -9.21 -5.19
N LEU A 347 -14.02 -8.74 -6.02
CA LEU A 347 -13.81 -7.30 -6.23
C LEU A 347 -14.98 -6.65 -6.99
N GLY A 348 -15.70 -7.43 -7.81
CA GLY A 348 -16.94 -7.03 -8.46
C GLY A 348 -18.02 -6.62 -7.46
N LYS A 349 -18.07 -7.26 -6.28
CA LYS A 349 -18.96 -6.87 -5.17
C LYS A 349 -18.67 -5.46 -4.65
N LEU A 350 -17.43 -4.97 -4.85
CA LEU A 350 -17.06 -3.60 -4.52
C LEU A 350 -17.43 -2.58 -5.62
N GLY A 351 -17.87 -3.04 -6.80
CA GLY A 351 -18.08 -2.23 -7.99
C GLY A 351 -16.78 -1.93 -8.74
N LYS A 352 -15.72 -2.73 -8.51
CA LYS A 352 -14.36 -2.48 -9.02
C LYS A 352 -13.74 -3.77 -9.62
N PRO A 353 -14.39 -4.43 -10.60
CA PRO A 353 -13.82 -5.62 -11.23
C PRO A 353 -12.48 -5.30 -11.89
N GLY A 354 -11.49 -6.18 -11.75
CA GLY A 354 -10.17 -6.02 -12.37
C GLY A 354 -9.27 -4.94 -11.76
N ILE A 355 -9.64 -4.27 -10.66
CA ILE A 355 -8.82 -3.18 -10.08
C ILE A 355 -7.45 -3.64 -9.55
N LEU A 356 -7.24 -4.94 -9.39
CA LEU A 356 -5.95 -5.52 -8.99
C LEU A 356 -5.29 -6.34 -10.11
N LYS A 357 -5.82 -6.25 -11.33
CA LYS A 357 -5.27 -6.89 -12.53
C LYS A 357 -4.37 -5.91 -13.28
N GLY A 358 -3.34 -6.45 -13.93
CA GLY A 358 -2.45 -5.68 -14.79
C GLY A 358 -1.32 -5.00 -14.04
N GLY A 359 -0.13 -5.11 -14.60
CA GLY A 359 1.08 -4.51 -14.07
C GLY A 359 2.29 -5.43 -14.23
N THR A 360 3.46 -4.91 -13.90
CA THR A 360 4.72 -5.65 -13.97
C THR A 360 5.44 -5.51 -12.64
N PHE A 361 5.77 -6.65 -12.04
CA PHE A 361 6.63 -6.68 -10.87
C PHE A 361 8.07 -6.45 -11.29
N VAL A 362 8.74 -5.56 -10.56
CA VAL A 362 10.13 -5.17 -10.76
C VAL A 362 10.90 -5.62 -9.53
N ASP A 363 11.62 -6.73 -9.66
CA ASP A 363 12.52 -7.20 -8.60
C ASP A 363 13.86 -6.48 -8.76
N LEU A 364 14.08 -5.47 -7.92
CA LEU A 364 15.29 -4.63 -8.01
C LEU A 364 16.55 -5.40 -7.58
N SER A 365 16.42 -6.39 -6.69
CA SER A 365 17.55 -7.23 -6.24
C SER A 365 18.01 -8.21 -7.31
N ARG A 366 17.07 -8.83 -8.00
CA ARG A 366 17.35 -9.82 -9.05
C ARG A 366 17.53 -9.16 -10.42
N LYS A 367 17.21 -7.87 -10.53
CA LYS A 367 17.17 -7.14 -11.79
C LYS A 367 16.27 -7.85 -12.81
N GLU A 368 15.06 -8.23 -12.38
CA GLU A 368 14.10 -9.00 -13.17
C GLU A 368 12.76 -8.28 -13.33
N LEU A 369 12.12 -8.50 -14.49
CA LEU A 369 10.73 -8.10 -14.74
C LEU A 369 9.83 -9.32 -14.88
N ARG A 370 8.69 -9.29 -14.19
CA ARG A 370 7.69 -10.35 -14.24
C ARG A 370 6.30 -9.74 -14.47
N PRO A 371 5.63 -10.04 -15.60
CA PRO A 371 4.26 -9.60 -15.80
C PRO A 371 3.36 -10.17 -14.71
N ALA A 372 2.47 -9.35 -14.17
CA ALA A 372 1.36 -9.84 -13.37
C ALA A 372 0.44 -10.66 -14.28
N LYS A 373 0.55 -11.99 -14.24
CA LYS A 373 -0.40 -12.84 -14.96
C LYS A 373 -1.77 -12.68 -14.32
N ALA A 374 -2.79 -12.35 -15.11
CA ALA A 374 -4.16 -12.56 -14.69
C ALA A 374 -4.35 -14.08 -14.49
N ARG A 375 -4.92 -14.48 -13.35
CA ARG A 375 -5.50 -15.81 -13.23
C ARG A 375 -6.82 -15.85 -13.97
#